data_AF-A0A415C999-F1
#
_entry.id   AF-A0A415C999-F1
#
_cell.length_a   1.000
_cell.length_b   1.000
_cell.length_c   1.000
_cell.angle_alpha   90.00
_cell.angle_beta   90.00
_cell.angle_gamma   90.00
#
_symmetry.space_group_name_H-M   'P 1'
#
loop_
_entity.id
_entity.type
_entity.pdbx_description
1 polymer ?
#
loop_
_entity_poly.entity_id
_entity_poly.type
_entity_poly.pdbx_seq_one_letter_code
_entity_poly.pdbx_strand_id
1 'polypeptide(L)'
;MRLMEVWRADPERTFELFSEFPADENGFENQAAGMDRERFAVYVHELEEQSRGIGLQPGWVPSSKYVLINDEGAYVGIFNLRHRLNNNLRVGAGHIGYGIAPQYRGRGYATVGLRLTLDKARELGIDEAYLSVHKDNRASLAVQQHCGARIDHEDGLEYYTRISTAPEPGNLPKAEFMFPGPERDRLVGLILAGTKTATAALMIEYEEDDEPLPQVGERSALVDSSERPVAILVTTAVDVIPLGKITDRHAIDEGEGDTTAAAWRHTHESFWNAPEYRNEFADPDFPLNDDSLVVFEHFKVVRLLDSMANKTADGYEQQV
;
A
#
# COMPACT_ATOMS: atom_id res chain seq x y z
N MET A 1 -3.17 -15.91 -15.63
CA MET A 1 -4.38 -16.08 -14.78
C MET A 1 -4.80 -14.72 -14.26
N ARG A 2 -6.08 -14.53 -13.92
CA ARG A 2 -6.57 -13.23 -13.41
C ARG A 2 -7.72 -13.39 -12.42
N LEU A 3 -7.88 -12.41 -11.54
CA LEU A 3 -9.10 -12.24 -10.75
C LEU A 3 -10.11 -11.41 -11.55
N MET A 4 -11.38 -11.75 -11.41
CA MET A 4 -12.50 -10.99 -11.96
C MET A 4 -13.57 -10.86 -10.88
N GLU A 5 -14.10 -9.65 -10.70
CA GLU A 5 -15.22 -9.42 -9.77
C GLU A 5 -16.41 -10.26 -10.20
N VAL A 6 -17.07 -10.91 -9.24
CA VAL A 6 -18.18 -11.84 -9.49
C VAL A 6 -19.29 -11.20 -10.35
N TRP A 7 -19.63 -9.94 -10.10
CA TRP A 7 -20.66 -9.19 -10.86
C TRP A 7 -20.21 -8.74 -12.26
N ARG A 8 -18.92 -8.86 -12.60
CA ARG A 8 -18.40 -8.61 -13.96
C ARG A 8 -18.10 -9.90 -14.72
N ALA A 9 -18.23 -11.05 -14.07
CA ALA A 9 -17.94 -12.34 -14.65
C ALA A 9 -19.13 -12.92 -15.41
N ASP A 10 -18.89 -14.00 -16.15
CA ASP A 10 -19.96 -14.72 -16.84
C ASP A 10 -20.92 -15.35 -15.80
N PRO A 11 -22.23 -15.00 -15.80
CA PRO A 11 -23.14 -15.43 -14.74
C PRO A 11 -23.31 -16.94 -14.64
N GLU A 12 -23.36 -17.63 -15.78
CA GLU A 12 -23.60 -19.07 -15.84
C GLU A 12 -22.40 -19.85 -15.31
N ARG A 13 -21.20 -19.47 -15.76
CA ARG A 13 -19.96 -20.11 -15.31
C ARG A 13 -19.64 -19.78 -13.85
N THR A 14 -20.04 -18.60 -13.39
CA THR A 14 -19.94 -18.23 -11.98
C THR A 14 -20.88 -19.07 -11.12
N PHE A 15 -22.14 -19.23 -11.54
CA PHE A 15 -23.10 -20.09 -10.83
C PHE A 15 -22.59 -21.54 -10.72
N GLU A 16 -22.08 -22.09 -11.84
CA GLU A 16 -21.48 -23.43 -11.86
C GLU A 16 -20.33 -23.54 -10.85
N LEU A 17 -19.38 -22.59 -10.87
CA LEU A 17 -18.27 -22.59 -9.91
C LEU A 17 -18.75 -22.53 -8.46
N PHE A 18 -19.71 -21.66 -8.12
CA PHE A 18 -20.20 -21.54 -6.75
C PHE A 18 -20.98 -22.78 -6.29
N SER A 19 -21.58 -23.52 -7.22
CA SER A 19 -22.31 -24.76 -6.93
C SER A 19 -21.39 -25.93 -6.57
N GLU A 20 -20.10 -25.86 -6.90
CA GLU A 20 -19.09 -26.87 -6.53
C GLU A 20 -18.70 -26.82 -5.04
N PHE A 21 -19.04 -25.73 -4.33
CA PHE A 21 -18.66 -25.54 -2.93
C PHE A 21 -19.86 -25.77 -1.99
N PRO A 22 -19.71 -26.58 -0.92
CA PRO A 22 -20.71 -26.68 0.13
C PRO A 22 -20.79 -25.36 0.92
N ALA A 23 -21.78 -25.25 1.81
CA ALA A 23 -21.99 -24.03 2.61
C ALA A 23 -20.78 -23.66 3.50
N ASP A 24 -20.04 -24.65 3.99
CA ASP A 24 -18.75 -24.49 4.65
C ASP A 24 -17.81 -25.62 4.20
N GLU A 25 -16.58 -25.25 3.85
CA GLU A 25 -15.49 -26.21 3.63
C GLU A 25 -14.19 -25.72 4.29
N ASN A 26 -13.83 -26.33 5.42
CA ASN A 26 -12.60 -25.99 6.17
C ASN A 26 -12.50 -24.50 6.53
N GLY A 27 -13.63 -23.90 6.96
CA GLY A 27 -13.71 -22.49 7.34
C GLY A 27 -13.91 -21.52 6.16
N PHE A 28 -14.00 -22.03 4.93
CA PHE A 28 -14.45 -21.23 3.79
C PHE A 28 -15.98 -21.29 3.66
N GLU A 29 -16.65 -20.20 4.03
CA GLU A 29 -18.11 -20.07 3.93
C GLU A 29 -18.57 -19.68 2.51
N ASN A 30 -19.52 -20.45 1.96
CA ASN A 30 -20.20 -20.18 0.70
C ASN A 30 -21.69 -19.88 0.93
N GLN A 31 -22.05 -18.61 0.96
CA GLN A 31 -23.44 -18.16 1.12
C GLN A 31 -24.35 -18.53 -0.05
N ALA A 32 -23.78 -18.86 -1.22
CA ALA A 32 -24.56 -19.26 -2.40
C ALA A 32 -24.93 -20.75 -2.42
N ALA A 33 -24.45 -21.54 -1.46
CA ALA A 33 -24.69 -22.98 -1.44
C ALA A 33 -26.20 -23.29 -1.42
N GLY A 34 -26.65 -24.07 -2.40
CA GLY A 34 -28.05 -24.46 -2.56
C GLY A 34 -28.98 -23.40 -3.15
N MET A 35 -28.47 -22.25 -3.59
CA MET A 35 -29.26 -21.28 -4.35
C MET A 35 -29.60 -21.82 -5.74
N ASP A 36 -30.78 -21.48 -6.25
CA ASP A 36 -31.07 -21.58 -7.67
C ASP A 36 -30.50 -20.37 -8.44
N ARG A 37 -30.65 -20.40 -9.78
CA ARG A 37 -30.08 -19.37 -10.67
C ARG A 37 -30.67 -17.99 -10.44
N GLU A 38 -31.97 -17.90 -10.16
CA GLU A 38 -32.65 -16.62 -9.94
C GLU A 38 -32.16 -15.98 -8.64
N ARG A 39 -32.09 -16.77 -7.56
CA ARG A 39 -31.57 -16.28 -6.28
C ARG A 39 -30.09 -15.95 -6.36
N PHE A 40 -29.30 -16.72 -7.12
CA PHE A 40 -27.89 -16.43 -7.34
C PHE A 40 -27.68 -15.11 -8.08
N ALA A 41 -28.48 -14.80 -9.11
CA ALA A 41 -28.39 -13.53 -9.82
C ALA A 41 -28.66 -12.33 -8.88
N VAL A 42 -29.65 -12.45 -7.99
CA VAL A 42 -29.91 -11.44 -6.96
C VAL A 42 -28.72 -11.31 -6.00
N TYR A 43 -28.18 -12.43 -5.53
CA TYR A 43 -27.00 -12.45 -4.67
C TYR A 43 -25.78 -11.78 -5.33
N VAL A 44 -25.55 -11.99 -6.63
CA VAL A 44 -24.45 -11.34 -7.37
C VAL A 44 -24.61 -9.82 -7.40
N HIS A 45 -25.84 -9.31 -7.58
CA HIS A 45 -26.11 -7.87 -7.49
C HIS A 45 -25.85 -7.33 -6.07
N GLU A 46 -26.32 -8.04 -5.04
CA GLU A 46 -26.08 -7.68 -3.64
C GLU A 46 -24.57 -7.61 -3.33
N LEU A 47 -23.75 -8.50 -3.91
CA LEU A 47 -22.28 -8.45 -3.76
C LEU A 47 -21.66 -7.16 -4.33
N GLU A 48 -22.15 -6.67 -5.47
CA GLU A 48 -21.67 -5.39 -6.04
C GLU A 48 -21.99 -4.23 -5.10
N GLU A 49 -23.21 -4.16 -4.58
CA GLU A 49 -23.64 -3.12 -3.64
C GLU A 49 -22.84 -3.19 -2.32
N GLN A 50 -22.67 -4.40 -1.77
CA GLN A 50 -21.91 -4.62 -0.54
C GLN A 50 -20.44 -4.24 -0.70
N SER A 51 -19.84 -4.41 -1.89
CA SER A 51 -18.48 -3.94 -2.17
C SER A 51 -18.33 -2.42 -2.02
N ARG A 52 -19.42 -1.67 -2.23
CA ARG A 52 -19.49 -0.21 -2.03
C ARG A 52 -19.98 0.17 -0.64
N GLY A 53 -20.23 -0.81 0.23
CA GLY A 53 -20.78 -0.61 1.56
C GLY A 53 -22.28 -0.34 1.60
N ILE A 54 -23.01 -0.62 0.52
CA ILE A 54 -24.45 -0.44 0.42
C ILE A 54 -25.14 -1.74 0.86
N GLY A 55 -26.24 -1.63 1.62
CA GLY A 55 -27.04 -2.79 2.02
C GLY A 55 -26.37 -3.76 3.00
N LEU A 56 -25.29 -3.35 3.68
CA LEU A 56 -24.58 -4.19 4.64
C LEU A 56 -25.44 -4.55 5.85
N GLN A 57 -25.48 -5.83 6.19
CA GLN A 57 -26.06 -6.31 7.45
C GLN A 57 -25.27 -5.78 8.66
N PRO A 58 -25.91 -5.63 9.84
CA PRO A 58 -25.20 -5.25 11.05
C PRO A 58 -23.98 -6.16 11.33
N GLY A 59 -22.82 -5.54 11.55
CA GLY A 59 -21.57 -6.27 11.78
C GLY A 59 -20.82 -6.71 10.52
N TRP A 60 -21.33 -6.43 9.32
CA TRP A 60 -20.63 -6.68 8.07
C TRP A 60 -19.77 -5.48 7.67
N VAL A 61 -18.79 -5.73 6.81
CA VAL A 61 -17.89 -4.71 6.26
C VAL A 61 -17.93 -4.80 4.73
N PRO A 62 -17.60 -3.71 4.00
CA PRO A 62 -17.47 -3.80 2.56
C PRO A 62 -16.48 -4.90 2.16
N SER A 63 -16.84 -5.67 1.14
CA SER A 63 -16.00 -6.76 0.64
C SER A 63 -16.18 -6.98 -0.85
N SER A 64 -15.09 -7.28 -1.54
CA SER A 64 -15.11 -7.69 -2.94
C SER A 64 -14.93 -9.20 -3.06
N LYS A 65 -15.77 -9.82 -3.89
CA LYS A 65 -15.69 -11.26 -4.19
C LYS A 65 -15.27 -11.45 -5.64
N TYR A 66 -14.32 -12.34 -5.85
CA TYR A 66 -13.68 -12.59 -7.13
C TYR A 66 -13.78 -14.06 -7.51
N VAL A 67 -13.84 -14.32 -8.82
CA VAL A 67 -13.52 -15.61 -9.41
C VAL A 67 -12.09 -15.58 -9.94
N LEU A 68 -11.33 -16.66 -9.72
CA LEU A 68 -10.04 -16.88 -10.34
C LEU A 68 -10.23 -17.58 -11.68
N ILE A 69 -9.74 -16.95 -12.75
CA ILE A 69 -9.80 -17.48 -14.11
C ILE A 69 -8.40 -17.93 -14.53
N ASN A 70 -8.24 -19.21 -14.87
CA ASN A 70 -6.97 -19.76 -15.33
C ASN A 70 -6.66 -19.35 -16.80
N ASP A 71 -5.48 -19.73 -17.31
CA ASP A 71 -5.04 -19.32 -18.66
C ASP A 71 -5.85 -19.96 -19.80
N GLU A 72 -6.52 -21.08 -19.54
CA GLU A 72 -7.46 -21.73 -20.46
C GLU A 72 -8.86 -21.10 -20.40
N GLY A 73 -9.04 -20.08 -19.55
CA GLY A 73 -10.31 -19.40 -19.34
C GLY A 73 -11.27 -20.12 -18.40
N ALA A 74 -10.85 -21.19 -17.71
CA ALA A 74 -11.65 -21.92 -16.72
C ALA A 74 -11.77 -21.15 -15.39
N TYR A 75 -12.93 -21.28 -14.74
CA TYR A 75 -13.23 -20.65 -13.45
C TYR A 75 -12.86 -21.66 -12.37
N VAL A 76 -11.82 -21.37 -11.58
CA VAL A 76 -11.16 -22.42 -10.77
C VAL A 76 -11.24 -22.20 -9.26
N GLY A 77 -11.64 -21.02 -8.80
CA GLY A 77 -11.73 -20.73 -7.37
C GLY A 77 -12.38 -19.39 -7.05
N ILE A 78 -12.76 -19.23 -5.79
CA ILE A 78 -13.45 -18.06 -5.25
C ILE A 78 -12.54 -17.40 -4.23
N PHE A 79 -12.40 -16.09 -4.30
CA PHE A 79 -11.60 -15.28 -3.38
C PHE A 79 -12.45 -14.14 -2.83
N ASN A 80 -12.45 -13.96 -1.53
CA ASN A 80 -13.13 -12.86 -0.85
C ASN A 80 -12.09 -11.95 -0.20
N LEU A 81 -12.26 -10.64 -0.38
CA LEU A 81 -11.43 -9.60 0.23
C LEU A 81 -12.32 -8.62 0.97
N ARG A 82 -12.25 -8.63 2.30
CA ARG A 82 -12.87 -7.64 3.18
C ARG A 82 -12.00 -6.39 3.19
N HIS A 83 -12.59 -5.23 2.91
CA HIS A 83 -11.85 -3.96 2.71
C HIS A 83 -11.33 -3.34 4.01
N ARG A 84 -11.85 -3.80 5.15
CA ARG A 84 -11.43 -3.38 6.49
C ARG A 84 -11.84 -4.43 7.53
N LEU A 85 -11.18 -4.43 8.69
CA LEU A 85 -11.58 -5.26 9.82
C LEU A 85 -12.36 -4.46 10.89
N ASN A 86 -13.49 -5.01 11.31
CA ASN A 86 -14.15 -4.63 12.56
C ASN A 86 -13.57 -5.45 13.74
N ASN A 87 -14.09 -5.27 14.96
CA ASN A 87 -13.57 -5.94 16.15
C ASN A 87 -13.61 -7.48 16.05
N ASN A 88 -14.66 -8.04 15.45
CA ASN A 88 -14.80 -9.49 15.30
C ASN A 88 -13.80 -10.04 14.28
N LEU A 89 -13.63 -9.35 13.16
CA LEU A 89 -12.72 -9.78 12.09
C LEU A 89 -11.23 -9.64 12.47
N ARG A 90 -10.90 -8.84 13.49
CA ARG A 90 -9.53 -8.70 14.02
C ARG A 90 -9.05 -9.89 14.85
N VAL A 91 -9.98 -10.76 15.26
CA VAL A 91 -9.73 -11.95 16.09
C VAL A 91 -10.38 -13.21 15.48
N GLY A 92 -10.65 -13.17 14.17
CA GLY A 92 -11.35 -14.24 13.46
C GLY A 92 -10.87 -14.32 12.01
N ALA A 93 -11.81 -14.51 11.08
CA ALA A 93 -11.53 -14.80 9.67
C ALA A 93 -10.72 -13.75 8.87
N GLY A 94 -10.43 -12.58 9.44
CA GLY A 94 -9.55 -11.57 8.84
C GLY A 94 -10.01 -10.94 7.53
N HIS A 95 -9.06 -10.57 6.68
CA HIS A 95 -9.27 -9.86 5.43
C HIS A 95 -9.64 -10.81 4.28
N ILE A 96 -8.96 -11.95 4.17
CA ILE A 96 -9.02 -12.78 2.96
C ILE A 96 -9.50 -14.19 3.31
N GLY A 97 -10.47 -14.69 2.54
CA GLY A 97 -10.87 -16.10 2.53
C GLY A 97 -10.96 -16.60 1.10
N TYR A 98 -10.57 -17.86 0.85
CA TYR A 98 -10.59 -18.42 -0.49
C TYR A 98 -10.85 -19.93 -0.52
N GLY A 99 -11.36 -20.40 -1.65
CA GLY A 99 -11.59 -21.81 -1.94
C GLY A 99 -11.26 -22.13 -3.40
N ILE A 100 -10.63 -23.29 -3.63
CA ILE A 100 -10.37 -23.82 -4.98
C ILE A 100 -11.30 -25.01 -5.21
N ALA A 101 -11.98 -25.03 -6.35
CA ALA A 101 -12.93 -26.08 -6.66
C ALA A 101 -12.21 -27.44 -6.73
N PRO A 102 -12.82 -28.53 -6.22
CA PRO A 102 -12.12 -29.81 -5.97
C PRO A 102 -11.27 -30.33 -7.13
N GLN A 103 -11.79 -30.25 -8.36
CA GLN A 103 -11.15 -30.71 -9.58
C GLN A 103 -9.87 -29.94 -9.96
N TYR A 104 -9.68 -28.73 -9.42
CA TYR A 104 -8.54 -27.84 -9.71
C TYR A 104 -7.50 -27.80 -8.57
N ARG A 105 -7.70 -28.53 -7.47
CA ARG A 105 -6.78 -28.55 -6.32
C ARG A 105 -5.42 -29.19 -6.67
N GLY A 106 -4.39 -28.82 -5.92
CA GLY A 106 -3.03 -29.35 -6.09
C GLY A 106 -2.26 -28.82 -7.30
N ARG A 107 -2.79 -27.79 -8.00
CA ARG A 107 -2.20 -27.22 -9.23
C ARG A 107 -1.62 -25.81 -9.06
N GLY A 108 -1.49 -25.32 -7.83
CA GLY A 108 -0.94 -23.99 -7.53
C GLY A 108 -1.91 -22.80 -7.66
N TYR A 109 -3.17 -23.02 -8.04
CA TYR A 109 -4.14 -21.93 -8.22
C TYR A 109 -4.42 -21.13 -6.94
N ALA A 110 -4.45 -21.78 -5.77
CA ALA A 110 -4.62 -21.08 -4.49
C ALA A 110 -3.51 -20.03 -4.26
N THR A 111 -2.25 -20.40 -4.52
CA THR A 111 -1.09 -19.51 -4.42
C THR A 111 -1.21 -18.31 -5.36
N VAL A 112 -1.56 -18.56 -6.63
CA VAL A 112 -1.68 -17.48 -7.61
C VAL A 112 -2.85 -16.55 -7.27
N GLY A 113 -4.02 -17.10 -6.92
CA GLY A 113 -5.17 -16.29 -6.54
C GLY A 113 -4.94 -15.51 -5.25
N LEU A 114 -4.23 -16.08 -4.26
CA LEU A 114 -3.89 -15.35 -3.04
C LEU A 114 -2.95 -14.18 -3.34
N ARG A 115 -1.91 -14.36 -4.17
CA ARG A 115 -1.03 -13.26 -4.61
C ARG A 115 -1.80 -12.13 -5.28
N LEU A 116 -2.68 -12.48 -6.25
CA LEU A 116 -3.52 -11.48 -6.91
C LEU A 116 -4.49 -10.77 -5.94
N THR A 117 -4.98 -11.49 -4.92
CA THR A 117 -5.86 -10.90 -3.89
C THR A 117 -5.09 -9.96 -2.97
N LEU A 118 -3.83 -10.28 -2.64
CA LEU A 118 -2.91 -9.43 -1.89
C LEU A 118 -2.59 -8.14 -2.67
N ASP A 119 -2.47 -8.21 -4.00
CA ASP A 119 -2.34 -7.01 -4.84
C ASP A 119 -3.59 -6.13 -4.76
N LYS A 120 -4.79 -6.72 -4.78
CA LYS A 120 -6.05 -5.98 -4.54
C LYS A 120 -6.14 -5.40 -3.13
N ALA A 121 -5.62 -6.10 -2.11
CA ALA A 121 -5.56 -5.56 -0.77
C ALA A 121 -4.64 -4.31 -0.70
N ARG A 122 -3.49 -4.35 -1.39
CA ARG A 122 -2.58 -3.21 -1.51
C ARG A 122 -3.24 -2.01 -2.19
N GLU A 123 -3.99 -2.23 -3.29
CA GLU A 123 -4.77 -1.18 -3.96
C GLU A 123 -5.79 -0.50 -3.03
N LEU A 124 -6.30 -1.21 -2.02
CA LEU A 124 -7.20 -0.68 -0.99
C LEU A 124 -6.48 -0.03 0.21
N GLY A 125 -5.15 0.07 0.18
CA GLY A 125 -4.35 0.60 1.28
C GLY A 125 -4.25 -0.33 2.49
N ILE A 126 -4.56 -1.63 2.31
CA ILE A 126 -4.27 -2.64 3.33
C ILE A 126 -2.78 -2.96 3.20
N ASP A 127 -1.99 -2.60 4.22
CA ASP A 127 -0.54 -2.84 4.26
C ASP A 127 -0.14 -4.18 4.88
N GLU A 128 -1.07 -4.79 5.60
CA GLU A 128 -0.91 -6.13 6.15
C GLU A 128 -2.26 -6.86 6.14
N ALA A 129 -2.35 -7.90 5.32
CA ALA A 129 -3.50 -8.80 5.32
C ALA A 129 -3.43 -9.73 6.53
N TYR A 130 -4.60 -9.98 7.12
CA TYR A 130 -4.81 -10.90 8.24
C TYR A 130 -5.69 -12.03 7.74
N LEU A 131 -5.34 -13.27 8.04
CA LEU A 131 -6.08 -14.45 7.62
C LEU A 131 -6.18 -15.42 8.80
N SER A 132 -7.16 -16.30 8.77
CA SER A 132 -7.18 -17.49 9.62
C SER A 132 -7.12 -18.75 8.76
N VAL A 133 -6.71 -19.86 9.37
CA VAL A 133 -6.75 -21.18 8.75
C VAL A 133 -6.87 -22.24 9.82
N HIS A 134 -7.80 -23.17 9.64
CA HIS A 134 -7.94 -24.32 10.54
C HIS A 134 -6.64 -25.13 10.59
N LYS A 135 -6.28 -25.63 11.79
CA LYS A 135 -5.03 -26.38 12.03
C LYS A 135 -4.91 -27.68 11.23
N ASP A 136 -6.04 -28.28 10.84
CA ASP A 136 -6.09 -29.47 9.98
C ASP A 136 -5.95 -29.14 8.49
N ASN A 137 -6.20 -27.89 8.08
CA ASN A 137 -6.05 -27.42 6.70
C ASN A 137 -4.60 -27.01 6.38
N ARG A 138 -3.70 -28.00 6.46
CA ARG A 138 -2.26 -27.83 6.19
C ARG A 138 -1.96 -27.28 4.80
N ALA A 139 -2.80 -27.61 3.81
CA ALA A 139 -2.62 -27.14 2.44
C ALA A 139 -2.81 -25.61 2.34
N SER A 140 -3.84 -25.07 2.99
CA SER A 140 -4.07 -23.62 3.00
C SER A 140 -2.98 -22.89 3.80
N LEU A 141 -2.55 -23.42 4.94
CA LEU A 141 -1.43 -22.84 5.69
C LEU A 141 -0.15 -22.78 4.84
N ALA A 142 0.17 -23.85 4.11
CA ALA A 142 1.33 -23.88 3.21
C ALA A 142 1.21 -22.83 2.08
N VAL A 143 0.01 -22.64 1.53
CA VAL A 143 -0.25 -21.58 0.53
C VAL A 143 -0.01 -20.19 1.14
N GLN A 144 -0.55 -19.93 2.33
CA GLN A 144 -0.35 -18.66 3.03
C GLN A 144 1.14 -18.40 3.28
N GLN A 145 1.87 -19.38 3.83
CA GLN A 145 3.30 -19.28 4.08
C GLN A 145 4.12 -19.07 2.79
N HIS A 146 3.77 -19.76 1.71
CA HIS A 146 4.41 -19.54 0.40
C HIS A 146 4.12 -18.15 -0.20
N CYS A 147 3.08 -17.48 0.29
CA CYS A 147 2.77 -16.08 -0.03
C CYS A 147 3.34 -15.10 1.00
N GLY A 148 4.25 -15.54 1.88
CA GLY A 148 4.94 -14.68 2.84
C GLY A 148 4.24 -14.55 4.20
N ALA A 149 3.29 -15.42 4.52
CA ALA A 149 2.62 -15.38 5.82
C ALA A 149 3.54 -15.77 6.97
N ARG A 150 3.53 -14.95 8.03
CA ARG A 150 3.96 -15.35 9.37
C ARG A 150 2.75 -15.76 10.20
N ILE A 151 2.94 -16.73 11.10
CA ILE A 151 1.94 -17.01 12.14
C ILE A 151 2.07 -15.91 13.18
N ASP A 152 0.96 -15.22 13.45
CA ASP A 152 0.86 -14.13 14.42
C ASP A 152 0.46 -14.68 15.80
N HIS A 153 -0.55 -15.53 15.83
CA HIS A 153 -0.97 -16.30 17.00
C HIS A 153 -1.81 -17.53 16.57
N GLU A 154 -2.21 -18.34 17.53
CA GLU A 154 -3.07 -19.51 17.33
C GLU A 154 -4.03 -19.69 18.50
N ASP A 155 -5.11 -20.43 18.28
CA ASP A 155 -5.97 -20.95 19.33
C ASP A 155 -6.12 -22.47 19.24
N GLY A 156 -7.16 -23.06 19.83
CA GLY A 156 -7.39 -24.50 19.78
C GLY A 156 -7.71 -25.04 18.38
N LEU A 157 -8.22 -24.20 17.47
CA LEU A 157 -8.77 -24.58 16.17
C LEU A 157 -7.99 -24.00 14.99
N GLU A 158 -7.49 -22.77 15.10
CA GLU A 158 -6.94 -22.01 13.97
C GLU A 158 -5.50 -21.52 14.21
N TYR A 159 -4.77 -21.37 13.11
CA TYR A 159 -3.64 -20.45 13.00
C TYR A 159 -4.14 -19.12 12.44
N TYR A 160 -3.70 -18.03 13.05
CA TYR A 160 -3.95 -16.68 12.55
C TYR A 160 -2.67 -16.13 11.96
N THR A 161 -2.72 -15.70 10.71
CA THR A 161 -1.53 -15.34 9.93
C THR A 161 -1.58 -13.90 9.42
N ARG A 162 -0.40 -13.35 9.19
CA ARG A 162 -0.19 -11.99 8.69
C ARG A 162 0.68 -12.03 7.45
N ILE A 163 0.23 -11.38 6.39
CA ILE A 163 0.97 -11.24 5.13
C ILE A 163 1.16 -9.76 4.85
N SER A 164 2.41 -9.31 4.75
CA SER A 164 2.71 -7.94 4.33
C SER A 164 2.24 -7.75 2.89
N THR A 165 1.41 -6.74 2.69
CA THR A 165 1.00 -6.24 1.38
C THR A 165 1.60 -4.88 1.08
N ALA A 166 2.27 -4.25 2.06
CA ALA A 166 3.03 -3.05 1.84
C ALA A 166 4.04 -3.23 0.70
N PRO A 167 4.22 -2.22 -0.17
CA PRO A 167 5.22 -2.26 -1.22
C PRO A 167 6.61 -2.45 -0.62
N GLU A 168 7.44 -3.24 -1.30
CA GLU A 168 8.86 -3.35 -0.96
C GLU A 168 9.52 -1.98 -1.16
N PRO A 169 10.29 -1.46 -0.18
CA PRO A 169 10.88 -0.13 -0.27
C PRO A 169 11.71 0.10 -1.54
N GLY A 170 12.39 -0.95 -2.04
CA GLY A 170 13.20 -0.87 -3.25
C GLY A 170 12.41 -0.72 -4.57
N ASN A 171 11.08 -0.86 -4.54
CA ASN A 171 10.21 -0.68 -5.70
C ASN A 171 9.43 0.64 -5.67
N LEU A 172 9.63 1.48 -4.65
CA LEU A 172 9.03 2.82 -4.58
C LEU A 172 9.96 3.86 -5.20
N PRO A 173 9.42 4.96 -5.74
CA PRO A 173 10.20 6.16 -6.04
C PRO A 173 10.99 6.59 -4.80
N LYS A 174 12.22 7.06 -4.99
CA LYS A 174 13.03 7.58 -3.88
C LYS A 174 12.56 8.99 -3.53
N ALA A 175 12.48 9.28 -2.24
CA ALA A 175 12.37 10.63 -1.73
C ALA A 175 13.76 11.06 -1.24
N GLU A 176 14.39 11.96 -1.98
CA GLU A 176 15.72 12.48 -1.73
C GLU A 176 15.63 13.93 -1.26
N PHE A 177 16.09 14.20 -0.04
CA PHE A 177 16.13 15.54 0.52
C PHE A 177 17.59 15.98 0.58
N MET A 178 18.02 16.80 -0.38
CA MET A 178 19.43 17.17 -0.65
C MET A 178 20.31 16.05 -1.21
N PHE A 179 21.50 16.40 -1.70
CA PHE A 179 22.55 15.46 -2.10
C PHE A 179 23.10 14.66 -0.90
N PRO A 180 23.70 13.48 -1.13
CA PRO A 180 24.30 12.67 -0.05
C PRO A 180 25.30 13.48 0.78
N GLY A 181 25.11 13.51 2.11
CA GLY A 181 25.97 14.25 3.03
C GLY A 181 25.28 14.65 4.34
N PRO A 182 25.98 15.42 5.19
CA PRO A 182 25.48 15.80 6.52
C PRO A 182 24.12 16.51 6.51
N GLU A 183 23.83 17.29 5.45
CA GLU A 183 22.55 17.99 5.34
C GLU A 183 21.41 17.03 5.04
N ARG A 184 21.56 16.10 4.08
CA ARG A 184 20.57 15.03 3.85
C ARG A 184 20.32 14.24 5.13
N ASP A 185 21.37 13.85 5.87
CA ASP A 185 21.21 13.12 7.13
C ASP A 185 20.46 13.92 8.20
N ARG A 186 20.68 15.25 8.26
CA ARG A 186 19.92 16.15 9.14
C ARG A 186 18.45 16.19 8.74
N LEU A 187 18.14 16.38 7.46
CA LEU A 187 16.77 16.44 6.94
C LEU A 187 16.02 15.13 7.13
N VAL A 188 16.66 14.01 6.84
CA VAL A 188 16.14 12.66 7.14
C VAL A 188 15.81 12.54 8.63
N GLY A 189 16.71 12.99 9.53
CA GLY A 189 16.45 13.00 10.96
C GLY A 189 15.22 13.83 11.37
N LEU A 190 15.02 15.00 10.77
CA LEU A 190 13.85 15.85 10.99
C LEU A 190 12.54 15.20 10.50
N ILE A 191 12.58 14.51 9.36
CA ILE A 191 11.43 13.79 8.81
C ILE A 191 11.05 12.62 9.72
N LEU A 192 12.04 11.82 10.14
CA LEU A 192 11.82 10.68 11.03
C LEU A 192 11.30 11.10 12.41
N ALA A 193 11.69 12.30 12.88
CA ALA A 193 11.18 12.90 14.11
C ALA A 193 9.77 13.52 13.96
N GLY A 194 9.25 13.64 12.74
CA GLY A 194 7.98 14.31 12.45
C GLY A 194 8.05 15.84 12.54
N THR A 195 9.25 16.42 12.55
CA THR A 195 9.47 17.87 12.53
C THR A 195 9.32 18.42 11.12
N LYS A 196 9.96 17.77 10.12
CA LYS A 196 9.80 18.10 8.70
C LYS A 196 8.67 17.25 8.11
N THR A 197 7.59 17.91 7.70
CA THR A 197 6.38 17.28 7.17
C THR A 197 5.98 17.83 5.80
N ALA A 198 6.80 18.71 5.24
CA ALA A 198 6.61 19.26 3.92
C ALA A 198 7.93 19.53 3.21
N THR A 199 7.85 19.81 1.92
CA THR A 199 8.96 20.23 1.07
C THR A 199 8.47 21.14 -0.05
N ALA A 200 9.39 21.92 -0.61
CA ALA A 200 9.11 22.83 -1.71
C ALA A 200 10.05 22.59 -2.90
N ALA A 201 9.47 22.70 -4.09
CA ALA A 201 10.18 22.71 -5.38
C ALA A 201 9.59 23.83 -6.25
N LEU A 202 10.35 24.35 -7.21
CA LEU A 202 9.81 25.28 -8.21
C LEU A 202 9.03 24.52 -9.27
N MET A 203 7.92 25.08 -9.74
CA MET A 203 7.10 24.48 -10.81
C MET A 203 7.92 24.20 -12.09
N ILE A 204 8.94 25.02 -12.36
CA ILE A 204 9.80 24.87 -13.54
C ILE A 204 10.57 23.53 -13.55
N GLU A 205 10.87 22.94 -12.39
CA GLU A 205 11.48 21.60 -12.28
C GLU A 205 10.61 20.56 -12.99
N TYR A 206 9.30 20.60 -12.76
CA TYR A 206 8.35 19.68 -13.37
C TYR A 206 8.09 20.00 -14.85
N GLU A 207 8.11 21.27 -15.23
CA GLU A 207 7.82 21.70 -16.60
C GLU A 207 8.96 21.38 -17.58
N GLU A 208 10.23 21.53 -17.17
CA GLU A 208 11.37 21.23 -18.06
C GLU A 208 11.59 19.73 -18.25
N ASP A 209 11.37 18.92 -17.21
CA ASP A 209 11.57 17.47 -17.26
C ASP A 209 10.32 16.67 -17.72
N ASP A 210 9.21 17.36 -18.03
CA ASP A 210 7.90 16.76 -18.34
C ASP A 210 7.44 15.76 -17.25
N GLU A 211 7.78 16.07 -15.99
CA GLU A 211 7.46 15.25 -14.83
C GLU A 211 6.06 15.58 -14.28
N PRO A 212 5.24 14.56 -13.96
CA PRO A 212 3.96 14.79 -13.33
C PRO A 212 4.14 15.33 -11.90
N LEU A 213 3.25 16.25 -11.51
CA LEU A 213 3.18 16.68 -10.11
C LEU A 213 2.89 15.49 -9.18
N PRO A 214 3.42 15.51 -7.94
CA PRO A 214 3.14 14.48 -6.94
C PRO A 214 1.63 14.37 -6.69
N GLN A 215 1.17 13.18 -6.35
CA GLN A 215 -0.26 12.92 -6.12
C GLN A 215 -0.54 12.56 -4.66
N VAL A 216 -1.65 13.07 -4.13
CA VAL A 216 -2.11 12.67 -2.79
C VAL A 216 -2.33 11.16 -2.73
N GLY A 217 -1.72 10.51 -1.73
CA GLY A 217 -1.73 9.06 -1.56
C GLY A 217 -0.54 8.33 -2.21
N GLU A 218 0.27 9.02 -3.00
CA GLU A 218 1.52 8.50 -3.54
C GLU A 218 2.50 8.16 -2.43
N ARG A 219 3.27 7.08 -2.62
CA ARG A 219 4.22 6.57 -1.64
C ARG A 219 5.63 6.60 -2.21
N SER A 220 6.58 7.04 -1.39
CA SER A 220 8.00 7.09 -1.72
C SER A 220 8.84 6.51 -0.60
N ALA A 221 10.03 6.02 -0.94
CA ALA A 221 11.02 5.53 0.00
C ALA A 221 11.98 6.67 0.38
N LEU A 222 11.93 7.14 1.63
CA LEU A 222 12.92 8.06 2.17
C LEU A 222 14.27 7.36 2.24
N VAL A 223 15.31 7.95 1.62
CA VAL A 223 16.66 7.38 1.60
C VAL A 223 17.65 8.22 2.41
N ASP A 224 18.59 7.54 3.08
CA ASP A 224 19.72 8.19 3.75
C ASP A 224 20.88 8.53 2.79
N SER A 225 21.96 9.14 3.29
CA SER A 225 23.15 9.44 2.47
C SER A 225 23.93 8.22 1.98
N SER A 226 23.57 7.01 2.45
CA SER A 226 24.09 5.75 1.94
C SER A 226 23.15 5.09 0.92
N GLU A 227 22.15 5.82 0.42
CA GLU A 227 21.13 5.34 -0.53
C GLU A 227 20.26 4.21 0.03
N ARG A 228 20.18 4.09 1.37
CA ARG A 228 19.38 3.04 2.02
C ARG A 228 17.98 3.58 2.34
N PRO A 229 16.90 2.86 1.97
CA PRO A 229 15.55 3.19 2.44
C PRO A 229 15.45 3.11 3.96
N VAL A 230 15.01 4.19 4.60
CA VAL A 230 14.86 4.29 6.06
C VAL A 230 13.41 4.49 6.51
N ALA A 231 12.53 4.96 5.62
CA ALA A 231 11.09 5.05 5.87
C ALA A 231 10.27 5.02 4.57
N ILE A 232 8.98 4.76 4.70
CA ILE A 232 7.99 5.01 3.63
C ILE A 232 7.22 6.28 3.99
N LEU A 233 7.20 7.21 3.05
CA LEU A 233 6.39 8.42 3.11
C LEU A 233 5.09 8.21 2.32
N VAL A 234 4.05 8.95 2.69
CA VAL A 234 2.87 9.15 1.84
C VAL A 234 2.58 10.63 1.71
N THR A 235 2.36 11.08 0.48
CA THR A 235 1.93 12.45 0.17
C THR A 235 0.51 12.67 0.69
N THR A 236 0.31 13.72 1.49
CA THR A 236 -0.97 14.03 2.12
C THR A 236 -1.65 15.26 1.55
N ALA A 237 -0.89 16.19 0.96
CA ALA A 237 -1.40 17.35 0.24
C ALA A 237 -0.35 17.84 -0.77
N VAL A 238 -0.83 18.45 -1.86
CA VAL A 238 0.03 19.11 -2.86
C VAL A 238 -0.66 20.41 -3.24
N ASP A 239 0.03 21.53 -3.03
CA ASP A 239 -0.45 22.86 -3.35
C ASP A 239 0.53 23.53 -4.32
N VAL A 240 -0.01 24.19 -5.36
CA VAL A 240 0.78 25.04 -6.25
C VAL A 240 0.54 26.49 -5.85
N ILE A 241 1.53 27.12 -5.23
CA ILE A 241 1.39 28.39 -4.53
C ILE A 241 2.36 29.41 -5.12
N PRO A 242 1.92 30.64 -5.46
CA PRO A 242 2.85 31.71 -5.80
C PRO A 242 3.82 31.99 -4.63
N LEU A 243 5.10 32.21 -4.92
CA LEU A 243 6.15 32.44 -3.93
C LEU A 243 5.80 33.59 -2.96
N GLY A 244 5.16 34.65 -3.45
CA GLY A 244 4.68 35.77 -2.64
C GLY A 244 3.48 35.46 -1.73
N LYS A 245 2.92 34.25 -1.81
CA LYS A 245 1.79 33.76 -0.98
C LYS A 245 2.19 32.69 0.02
N ILE A 246 3.48 32.34 0.10
CA ILE A 246 3.98 31.48 1.17
C ILE A 246 3.70 32.11 2.53
N THR A 247 3.29 31.28 3.49
CA THR A 247 2.85 31.70 4.82
C THR A 247 3.81 31.15 5.87
N ASP A 248 3.75 31.71 7.09
CA ASP A 248 4.51 31.18 8.23
C ASP A 248 4.18 29.70 8.50
N ARG A 249 2.95 29.27 8.17
CA ARG A 249 2.55 27.88 8.32
C ARG A 249 3.33 26.94 7.40
N HIS A 250 3.57 27.34 6.14
CA HIS A 250 4.39 26.56 5.21
C HIS A 250 5.82 26.42 5.73
N ALA A 251 6.43 27.52 6.19
CA ALA A 251 7.78 27.50 6.78
C ALA A 251 7.88 26.54 7.98
N ILE A 252 6.89 26.60 8.88
CA ILE A 252 6.82 25.72 10.06
C ILE A 252 6.66 24.24 9.65
N ASP A 253 5.81 23.95 8.65
CA ASP A 253 5.53 22.58 8.23
C ASP A 253 6.73 21.93 7.51
N GLU A 254 7.56 22.72 6.83
CA GLU A 254 8.82 22.25 6.26
C GLU A 254 9.86 21.93 7.34
N GLY A 255 9.82 22.62 8.48
CA GLY A 255 10.47 22.15 9.70
C GLY A 255 12.01 22.18 9.71
N GLU A 256 12.64 22.94 8.82
CA GLU A 256 14.10 22.99 8.67
C GLU A 256 14.80 24.00 9.58
N GLY A 257 14.03 24.86 10.25
CA GLY A 257 14.51 25.88 11.20
C GLY A 257 13.80 27.22 11.01
N ASP A 258 13.28 27.49 9.82
CA ASP A 258 12.52 28.70 9.53
C ASP A 258 11.11 28.64 10.14
N THR A 259 10.70 29.73 10.79
CA THR A 259 9.38 29.83 11.46
C THR A 259 8.53 30.98 10.90
N THR A 260 9.05 31.70 9.91
CA THR A 260 8.36 32.80 9.24
C THR A 260 8.55 32.68 7.72
N ALA A 261 7.56 33.12 6.95
CA ALA A 261 7.60 33.12 5.49
C ALA A 261 8.78 33.94 4.95
N ALA A 262 9.14 35.03 5.63
CA ALA A 262 10.25 35.89 5.22
C ALA A 262 11.61 35.19 5.38
N ALA A 263 11.82 34.48 6.49
CA ALA A 263 13.05 33.71 6.72
C ALA A 263 13.16 32.54 5.73
N TRP A 264 12.08 31.78 5.61
CA TRP A 264 11.95 30.69 4.64
C TRP A 264 12.28 31.13 3.21
N ARG A 265 11.70 32.26 2.79
CA ARG A 265 11.92 32.81 1.45
C ARG A 265 13.37 33.21 1.24
N HIS A 266 14.02 33.82 2.23
CA HIS A 266 15.42 34.17 2.13
C HIS A 266 16.31 32.93 1.95
N THR A 267 16.05 31.86 2.70
CA THR A 267 16.73 30.58 2.57
C THR A 267 16.54 29.99 1.17
N HIS A 268 15.29 29.91 0.70
CA HIS A 268 14.95 29.29 -0.58
C HIS A 268 15.43 30.10 -1.78
N GLU A 269 15.27 31.42 -1.77
CA GLU A 269 15.81 32.28 -2.83
C GLU A 269 17.34 32.20 -2.88
N SER A 270 18.02 32.02 -1.74
CA SER A 270 19.47 31.82 -1.73
C SER A 270 19.87 30.50 -2.39
N PHE A 271 19.11 29.42 -2.14
CA PHE A 271 19.31 28.12 -2.77
C PHE A 271 18.97 28.16 -4.28
N TRP A 272 17.79 28.63 -4.64
CA TRP A 272 17.34 28.67 -6.05
C TRP A 272 18.14 29.64 -6.90
N ASN A 273 18.79 30.66 -6.33
CA ASN A 273 19.71 31.54 -7.08
C ASN A 273 21.16 31.04 -7.10
N ALA A 274 21.47 29.92 -6.43
CA ALA A 274 22.82 29.37 -6.46
C ALA A 274 23.17 28.88 -7.89
N PRO A 275 24.40 29.12 -8.39
CA PRO A 275 24.81 28.66 -9.71
C PRO A 275 24.63 27.15 -9.90
N GLU A 276 24.87 26.37 -8.85
CA GLU A 276 24.72 24.92 -8.86
C GLU A 276 23.30 24.50 -9.25
N TYR A 277 22.28 25.17 -8.67
CA TYR A 277 20.87 24.91 -8.99
C TYR A 277 20.48 25.50 -10.35
N ARG A 278 20.85 26.75 -10.62
CA ARG A 278 20.48 27.44 -11.88
C ARG A 278 20.99 26.74 -13.14
N ASN A 279 22.19 26.16 -13.07
CA ASN A 279 22.81 25.49 -14.21
C ASN A 279 22.18 24.14 -14.56
N GLU A 280 21.24 23.63 -13.78
CA GLU A 280 20.47 22.42 -14.10
C GLU A 280 19.37 22.68 -15.14
N PHE A 281 18.97 23.94 -15.33
CA PHE A 281 17.88 24.35 -16.22
C PHE A 281 18.36 24.81 -17.59
N ALA A 282 17.49 24.72 -18.59
CA ALA A 282 17.77 25.18 -19.94
C ALA A 282 17.99 26.70 -20.01
N ASP A 283 17.26 27.47 -19.20
CA ASP A 283 17.46 28.91 -19.00
C ASP A 283 17.93 29.20 -17.57
N PRO A 284 19.24 29.35 -17.30
CA PRO A 284 19.74 29.61 -15.95
C PRO A 284 19.32 30.98 -15.39
N ASP A 285 18.82 31.89 -16.23
CA ASP A 285 18.45 33.26 -15.86
C ASP A 285 16.93 33.43 -15.65
N PHE A 286 16.15 32.34 -15.59
CA PHE A 286 14.69 32.40 -15.42
C PHE A 286 14.29 33.28 -14.21
N PRO A 287 13.20 34.07 -14.30
CA PRO A 287 12.86 35.01 -13.24
C PRO A 287 12.35 34.28 -11.98
N LEU A 288 12.90 34.65 -10.82
CA LEU A 288 12.39 34.26 -9.51
C LEU A 288 11.77 35.49 -8.84
N ASN A 289 10.45 35.50 -8.68
CA ASN A 289 9.68 36.62 -8.13
C ASN A 289 8.40 36.14 -7.41
N ASP A 290 7.56 37.07 -6.97
CA ASP A 290 6.35 36.76 -6.18
C ASP A 290 5.34 35.86 -6.92
N ASP A 291 5.33 35.88 -8.25
CA ASP A 291 4.43 35.09 -9.09
C ASP A 291 5.05 33.73 -9.49
N SER A 292 6.33 33.48 -9.18
CA SER A 292 6.95 32.17 -9.39
C SER A 292 6.18 31.10 -8.60
N LEU A 293 5.78 30.03 -9.27
CA LEU A 293 4.98 28.98 -8.66
C LEU A 293 5.89 27.98 -7.92
N VAL A 294 5.52 27.69 -6.68
CA VAL A 294 6.13 26.69 -5.81
C VAL A 294 5.17 25.52 -5.68
N VAL A 295 5.65 24.32 -5.99
CA VAL A 295 4.98 23.07 -5.67
C VAL A 295 5.33 22.74 -4.22
N PHE A 296 4.35 22.85 -3.34
CA PHE A 296 4.49 22.58 -1.92
C PHE A 296 3.83 21.25 -1.60
N GLU A 297 4.63 20.26 -1.22
CA GLU A 297 4.18 18.90 -0.93
C GLU A 297 4.21 18.65 0.58
N HIS A 298 3.08 18.25 1.16
CA HIS A 298 3.02 17.69 2.50
C HIS A 298 3.06 16.18 2.46
N PHE A 299 3.76 15.58 3.42
CA PHE A 299 3.85 14.13 3.58
C PHE A 299 3.85 13.70 5.04
N LYS A 300 3.68 12.40 5.26
CA LYS A 300 3.88 11.78 6.59
C LYS A 300 4.64 10.47 6.47
N VAL A 301 5.41 10.16 7.50
CA VAL A 301 5.98 8.82 7.68
C VAL A 301 4.85 7.83 8.02
N VAL A 302 4.65 6.82 7.17
CA VAL A 302 3.66 5.74 7.40
C VAL A 302 4.29 4.45 7.88
N ARG A 303 5.59 4.26 7.64
CA ARG A 303 6.33 3.09 8.09
C ARG A 303 7.80 3.44 8.27
N LEU A 304 8.33 3.13 9.45
CA LEU A 304 9.78 3.09 9.67
C LEU A 304 10.33 1.78 9.14
N LEU A 305 11.48 1.84 8.49
CA LEU A 305 12.21 0.65 8.05
C LEU A 305 13.34 0.43 9.03
N ASP A 306 13.42 -0.78 9.59
CA ASP A 306 14.53 -1.13 10.45
C ASP A 306 15.82 -0.96 9.63
N SER A 307 16.74 -0.12 10.13
CA SER A 307 18.12 -0.25 9.71
C SER A 307 18.48 -1.72 9.96
N MET A 308 18.89 -2.47 8.94
CA MET A 308 19.51 -3.79 9.13
C MET A 308 20.83 -3.58 9.88
N ALA A 309 20.74 -3.23 11.17
CA ALA A 309 21.77 -3.35 12.18
C ALA A 309 21.82 -4.83 12.57
N ASN A 310 22.15 -5.66 11.60
CA ASN A 310 22.52 -7.04 11.81
C ASN A 310 23.76 -7.32 10.97
N LYS A 311 24.90 -6.83 11.47
CA LYS A 311 26.23 -7.41 11.25
C LYS A 311 27.14 -6.96 12.39
N THR A 312 27.84 -7.96 12.94
CA THR A 312 28.91 -7.95 13.96
C THR A 312 28.49 -7.86 15.44
N ALA A 313 27.88 -8.93 15.94
CA ALA A 313 28.17 -9.45 17.28
C ALA A 313 28.48 -10.96 17.19
N ASP A 314 29.43 -11.32 16.32
CA ASP A 314 30.12 -12.61 16.35
C ASP A 314 31.57 -12.32 15.97
N GLY A 315 32.35 -12.01 16.99
CA GLY A 315 33.76 -11.66 16.87
C GLY A 315 34.29 -11.32 18.25
N TYR A 316 35.09 -12.26 18.78
CA TYR A 316 35.78 -12.29 20.08
C TYR A 316 35.06 -12.99 21.23
N GLU A 317 35.38 -14.28 21.41
CA GLU A 317 35.95 -14.91 22.62
C GLU A 317 36.33 -16.36 22.21
N GLN A 318 37.45 -16.99 22.55
CA GLN A 318 38.72 -16.64 23.18
C GLN A 318 39.67 -17.81 22.83
N GLN A 319 40.92 -17.53 22.47
CA GLN A 319 42.03 -18.43 22.78
C GLN A 319 42.33 -18.24 24.27
N VAL A 320 42.14 -19.27 25.09
CA VAL A 320 43.08 -19.87 26.07
C VAL A 320 42.45 -21.18 26.56
#